data_AF-A0A845GDA5-F1
#
_entry.id   AF-A0A845GDA5-F1
#
_cell.length_a   1.000
_cell.length_b   1.000
_cell.length_c   1.000
_cell.angle_alpha   90.00
_cell.angle_beta   90.00
_cell.angle_gamma   90.00
#
_symmetry.space_group_name_H-M   'P 1'
#
loop_
_entity.id
_entity.type
_entity.pdbx_description
1 polymer ?
#
loop_
_entity_poly.entity_id
_entity_poly.type
_entity_poly.pdbx_seq_one_letter_code
_entity_poly.pdbx_strand_id
1 'polypeptide(L)' 'MLNQLQPDLRRLLDLTRKMENFDATLAAARTAGKPIDPKQPALDERRRMEQEATHLRAKWDI' A
#
# COMPACT_ATOMS: atom_id res chain seq x y z
N MET A 1 -10.50 -23.48 3.52
CA MET A 1 -9.32 -22.59 3.41
C MET A 1 -9.36 -21.70 2.17
N LEU A 2 -9.64 -22.22 0.96
CA LEU A 2 -9.78 -21.41 -0.27
C LEU A 2 -10.73 -20.19 -0.15
N ASN A 3 -11.86 -20.33 0.56
CA ASN A 3 -12.83 -19.24 0.77
C ASN A 3 -12.28 -18.05 1.58
N GLN A 4 -11.21 -18.23 2.38
CA GLN A 4 -10.55 -17.17 3.13
C GLN A 4 -9.33 -16.60 2.38
N LEU A 5 -8.74 -17.37 1.47
CA LEU A 5 -7.60 -16.94 0.66
C LEU A 5 -8.00 -15.89 -0.38
N GLN A 6 -9.11 -16.08 -1.08
CA GLN A 6 -9.59 -15.13 -2.09
C GLN A 6 -9.78 -13.69 -1.57
N PRO A 7 -10.49 -13.44 -0.46
CA PRO A 7 -10.66 -12.08 0.05
C PRO A 7 -9.34 -11.47 0.54
N ASP A 8 -8.46 -12.27 1.14
CA ASP A 8 -7.16 -11.80 1.63
C ASP A 8 -6.19 -11.46 0.48
N LEU A 9 -6.15 -12.26 -0.58
CA LEU A 9 -5.37 -11.94 -1.78
C LEU A 9 -5.89 -10.68 -2.46
N ARG A 10 -7.23 -10.52 -2.57
CA ARG A 10 -7.82 -9.30 -3.10
C ARG A 10 -7.43 -8.09 -2.27
N ARG A 11 -7.46 -8.23 -0.94
CA ARG A 11 -7.03 -7.18 -0.02
C ARG A 11 -5.55 -6.85 -0.19
N LEU A 12 -4.68 -7.85 -0.34
CA LEU A 12 -3.25 -7.65 -0.57
C LEU A 12 -2.98 -6.88 -1.88
N LEU A 13 -3.69 -7.22 -2.96
CA LEU A 13 -3.61 -6.50 -4.23
C LEU A 13 -4.08 -5.05 -4.10
N ASP A 14 -5.20 -4.82 -3.41
CA ASP A 14 -5.72 -3.47 -3.18
C ASP A 14 -4.75 -2.62 -2.34
N LEU A 15 -4.14 -3.19 -1.29
CA LEU A 15 -3.12 -2.52 -0.48
C LEU A 15 -1.90 -2.16 -1.31
N THR A 16 -1.40 -3.11 -2.11
CA THR A 16 -0.23 -2.90 -2.98
C THR A 16 -0.49 -1.77 -3.96
N ARG A 17 -1.64 -1.79 -4.65
CA ARG A 17 -2.03 -0.75 -5.61
C ARG A 17 -2.16 0.62 -4.97
N LYS A 18 -2.69 0.72 -3.76
CA LYS A 18 -2.80 1.99 -3.03
C LYS A 18 -1.44 2.56 -2.65
N MET A 19 -0.53 1.71 -2.16
CA MET A 19 0.83 2.13 -1.84
C MET A 19 1.59 2.58 -3.09
N GLU A 20 1.50 1.83 -4.20
CA GLU A 20 2.09 2.21 -5.48
C GLU A 20 1.55 3.54 -5.99
N ASN A 21 0.24 3.76 -5.93
CA ASN A 21 -0.36 5.04 -6.32
C ASN A 21 0.14 6.20 -5.46
N PHE A 22 0.29 5.99 -4.16
CA PHE A 22 0.82 7.00 -3.24
C PHE A 22 2.26 7.36 -3.61
N ASP A 23 3.12 6.36 -3.76
CA ASP A 23 4.54 6.55 -4.12
C ASP A 23 4.70 7.17 -5.52
N ALA A 24 3.90 6.72 -6.49
CA ALA A 24 3.86 7.26 -7.84
C ALA A 24 3.41 8.72 -7.86
N THR A 25 2.42 9.09 -7.05
CA THR A 25 1.96 10.49 -6.93
C THR A 25 3.07 11.39 -6.40
N LEU A 26 3.80 10.94 -5.38
CA LEU A 26 4.94 11.69 -4.84
C LEU A 26 6.08 11.81 -5.85
N ALA A 27 6.38 10.73 -6.58
CA ALA A 27 7.40 10.73 -7.63
C ALA A 27 7.03 11.64 -8.81
N ALA A 28 5.77 11.62 -9.24
CA ALA A 28 5.25 12.47 -10.30
C ALA A 28 5.30 13.95 -9.91
N ALA A 29 4.92 14.27 -8.67
CA ALA A 29 4.99 15.63 -8.13
C ALA A 29 6.43 16.18 -8.11
N ARG A 30 7.39 15.34 -7.71
CA ARG A 30 8.83 15.67 -7.77
C ARG A 30 9.29 15.91 -9.21
N THR A 31 8.90 15.04 -10.13
CA THR A 31 9.26 15.14 -11.56
C THR A 31 8.66 16.39 -12.21
N ALA A 32 7.45 16.79 -11.81
CA ALA A 32 6.79 18.01 -12.28
C ALA A 32 7.34 19.31 -11.66
N GLY A 33 8.40 19.24 -10.85
CA GLY A 33 9.00 20.40 -10.17
C GLY A 33 8.14 20.99 -9.05
N LYS A 34 7.13 20.25 -8.58
CA LYS A 34 6.23 20.66 -7.49
C LYS A 34 6.19 19.55 -6.44
N PRO A 35 7.29 19.31 -5.70
CA PRO A 35 7.33 18.26 -4.71
C PRO A 35 6.21 18.47 -3.68
N ILE A 36 5.40 17.44 -3.46
CA ILE A 36 4.37 17.41 -2.43
C ILE A 36 4.99 16.74 -1.21
N ASP A 37 4.86 17.39 -0.06
CA ASP A 37 5.20 16.78 1.23
C ASP A 37 3.92 16.16 1.84
N PRO A 38 3.81 14.83 1.92
CA PRO A 38 2.65 14.18 2.50
C PRO A 38 2.56 14.50 3.99
N LYS A 39 1.37 14.91 4.43
CA LYS A 39 1.09 15.15 5.86
C LYS A 39 1.24 13.85 6.66
N GLN A 40 1.57 13.98 7.95
CA GLN A 40 1.75 12.84 8.86
C GLN A 40 0.64 11.77 8.78
N PRO A 41 -0.67 12.12 8.70
CA PRO A 41 -1.72 11.10 8.59
C PRO A 41 -1.61 10.22 7.35
N ALA A 42 -1.14 10.77 6.22
CA ALA A 42 -0.98 10.02 4.98
C ALA A 42 0.23 9.06 5.06
N LEU A 43 1.31 9.48 5.72
CA LEU A 43 2.46 8.62 6.01
C LEU A 43 2.09 7.49 6.97
N ASP A 44 1.30 7.79 8.00
CA ASP A 44 0.80 6.80 8.95
C ASP A 44 -0.10 5.78 8.26
N GLU A 45 -0.98 6.23 7.36
CA GLU A 45 -1.82 5.34 6.55
C GLU A 45 -0.98 4.43 5.64
N ARG A 46 0.02 4.98 4.94
CA ARG A 46 0.96 4.18 4.14
C ARG A 46 1.65 3.11 4.98
N ARG A 47 2.15 3.46 6.17
CA ARG A 47 2.80 2.51 7.08
C ARG A 47 1.83 1.42 7.57
N ARG A 48 0.58 1.76 7.87
CA ARG A 48 -0.45 0.77 8.25
C ARG A 48 -0.74 -0.19 7.10
N MET A 49 -0.84 0.31 5.87
CA MET A 49 -1.03 -0.54 4.68
C MET A 49 0.12 -1.52 4.48
N GLU A 50 1.36 -1.06 4.69
CA GLU A 50 2.57 -1.90 4.60
C GLU A 50 2.58 -3.01 5.67
N GLN A 51 2.21 -2.68 6.91
CA GLN A 51 2.07 -3.65 7.99
C GLN A 51 0.99 -4.70 7.69
N GLU A 52 -0.16 -4.26 7.18
CA GLU A 52 -1.26 -5.16 6.81
C GLU A 52 -0.86 -6.08 5.65
N ALA A 53 -0.19 -5.54 4.63
CA ALA A 53 0.32 -6.33 3.50
C ALA A 53 1.35 -7.37 3.96
N THR A 54 2.26 -6.98 4.86
CA THR A 54 3.26 -7.89 5.45
C THR A 54 2.60 -9.01 6.24
N HIS A 55 1.58 -8.69 7.02
CA HIS A 55 0.81 -9.69 7.76
C HIS A 55 0.10 -10.68 6.84
N LEU A 56 -0.54 -10.20 5.77
CA LEU A 56 -1.22 -11.05 4.80
C LEU A 56 -0.24 -11.96 4.04
N ARG A 57 0.94 -11.44 3.67
CA ARG A 57 2.02 -12.23 3.07
C ARG A 57 2.50 -13.36 3.99
N ALA A 58 2.80 -13.02 5.25
CA ALA A 58 3.20 -14.01 6.24
C ALA A 58 2.11 -15.05 6.54
N LYS A 59 0.83 -14.64 6.56
CA LYS A 59 -0.31 -15.55 6.77
C LYS A 59 -0.42 -16.62 5.69
N TRP A 60 -0.09 -16.29 4.45
CA TRP A 60 -0.24 -17.16 3.30
C TRP A 60 1.07 -17.73 2.75
N ASP A 61 2.20 -17.38 3.38
CA ASP A 61 3.56 -17.78 2.98
C ASP A 61 3.90 -17.38 1.53
N ILE A 62 3.61 -16.12 1.18
CA ILE A 62 3.81 -15.50 -0.16
C ILE A 62 4.64 -14.22 -0.13
#